data_AF-A0A5Q0NU17-F1
#
_entry.id   AF-A0A5Q0NU17-F1
#
_cell.length_a   1.000
_cell.length_b   1.000
_cell.length_c   1.000
_cell.angle_alpha   90.00
_cell.angle_beta   90.00
_cell.angle_gamma   90.00
#
_symmetry.space_group_name_H-M   'P 1'
#
loop_
_entity.id
_entity.type
_entity.pdbx_description
1 polymer ?
#
loop_
_entity_poly.entity_id
_entity_poly.type
_entity_poly.pdbx_seq_one_letter_code
_entity_poly.pdbx_strand_id
1 'polypeptide(L)'
;MEPEDPPGWPDGTPRSGVGQSCAFCDTHDVAWVHPLAHDLLAFRVRGTGYTLPTFWALCDRCEDVYASGDDDAAAELMRSSGFWPTVADEDVTEGIRAPLAAFRRADRGSRRSDPEPPGLTEARKDGFVPLRELTGVADWLGPLWPSQHRRWLDELGPSPGEDEDDELLDRWLVRSPWPGLSAAQAIGALWRWVERDQGHLEPDGTRARILQFLGWTEPQAVALSDPEP
;
A
#
# COMPACT_ATOMS: atom_id res chain seq x y z
N MET A 1 -6.69 13.78 -24.76
CA MET A 1 -5.96 12.69 -25.43
C MET A 1 -5.01 12.19 -24.39
N GLU A 2 -5.37 11.10 -23.71
CA GLU A 2 -4.47 10.47 -22.75
C GLU A 2 -3.24 9.96 -23.51
N PRO A 3 -2.03 10.10 -22.97
CA PRO A 3 -0.86 9.49 -23.59
C PRO A 3 -1.07 7.97 -23.57
N GLU A 4 -1.07 7.35 -24.76
CA GLU A 4 -1.14 5.89 -24.90
C GLU A 4 0.11 5.26 -24.31
N ASP A 5 -0.08 4.13 -23.61
CA ASP A 5 1.02 3.38 -23.03
C ASP A 5 1.96 2.85 -24.13
N PRO A 6 3.29 2.78 -23.87
CA PRO A 6 4.23 2.26 -24.85
C PRO A 6 3.86 0.82 -25.27
N PRO A 7 4.08 0.45 -26.55
CA PRO A 7 3.81 -0.90 -27.02
C PRO A 7 4.51 -1.96 -26.14
N GLY A 8 3.75 -2.92 -25.60
CA GLY A 8 4.26 -3.99 -24.75
C GLY A 8 4.15 -3.74 -23.24
N TRP A 9 3.54 -2.64 -22.81
CA TRP A 9 3.15 -2.46 -21.42
C TRP A 9 1.95 -3.36 -21.08
N PRO A 10 1.96 -4.09 -19.93
CA PRO A 10 0.84 -4.89 -19.51
C PRO A 10 -0.37 -4.00 -19.19
N ASP A 11 -1.54 -4.39 -19.71
CA ASP A 11 -2.83 -3.82 -19.30
C ASP A 11 -2.97 -3.93 -17.77
N GLY A 12 -3.44 -2.86 -17.11
CA GLY A 12 -3.62 -2.80 -15.67
C GLY A 12 -2.42 -2.27 -14.86
N THR A 13 -1.31 -1.87 -15.50
CA THR A 13 -0.22 -1.18 -14.79
C THR A 13 -0.72 0.17 -14.23
N PRO A 14 -0.58 0.47 -12.92
CA PRO A 14 -1.06 1.71 -12.34
C PRO A 14 -0.42 2.94 -12.98
N ARG A 15 -1.24 3.94 -13.26
CA ARG A 15 -0.76 5.24 -13.76
C ARG A 15 -0.47 6.23 -12.65
N SER A 16 -1.20 6.12 -11.53
CA SER A 16 -1.00 6.94 -10.35
C SER A 16 -0.14 6.21 -9.32
N GLY A 17 0.60 6.98 -8.53
CA GLY A 17 1.27 6.48 -7.33
C GLY A 17 0.33 6.32 -6.12
N VAL A 18 -0.89 6.85 -6.20
CA VAL A 18 -1.86 6.77 -5.10
C VAL A 18 -2.19 5.30 -4.78
N GLY A 19 -2.18 4.96 -3.49
CA GLY A 19 -2.45 3.61 -3.01
C GLY A 19 -1.35 2.59 -3.33
N GLN A 20 -0.19 3.03 -3.83
CA GLN A 20 0.99 2.18 -4.02
C GLN A 20 2.02 2.48 -2.93
N SER A 21 2.86 1.49 -2.63
CA SER A 21 4.05 1.69 -1.80
C SER A 21 5.32 1.35 -2.57
N CYS A 22 6.42 1.98 -2.17
CA CYS A 22 7.72 1.76 -2.77
C CYS A 22 8.18 0.33 -2.47
N ALA A 23 8.44 -0.47 -3.50
CA ALA A 23 8.88 -1.85 -3.34
C ALA A 23 10.18 -2.01 -2.54
N PHE A 24 11.00 -0.95 -2.44
CA PHE A 24 12.26 -0.99 -1.69
C PHE A 24 12.11 -0.51 -0.27
N CYS A 25 11.46 0.64 -0.05
CA CYS A 25 11.44 1.29 1.26
C CYS A 25 10.06 1.46 1.90
N ASP A 26 9.01 0.96 1.25
CA ASP A 26 7.62 0.98 1.70
C ASP A 26 7.01 2.37 1.94
N THR A 27 7.70 3.44 1.50
CA THR A 27 7.09 4.77 1.48
C THR A 27 5.93 4.83 0.49
N HIS A 28 4.89 5.58 0.84
CA HIS A 28 3.73 5.83 -0.03
C HIS A 28 3.94 7.03 -0.96
N ASP A 29 5.06 7.75 -0.81
CA ASP A 29 5.49 8.82 -1.73
C ASP A 29 6.17 8.21 -2.96
N VAL A 30 5.41 7.47 -3.75
CA VAL A 30 5.89 6.80 -4.96
C VAL A 30 5.79 7.71 -6.18
N ALA A 31 6.81 7.68 -7.01
CA ALA A 31 6.94 8.57 -8.16
C ALA A 31 7.11 7.82 -9.48
N TRP A 32 7.45 6.53 -9.43
CA TRP A 32 7.78 5.71 -10.58
C TRP A 32 7.04 4.39 -10.55
N VAL A 33 6.62 3.92 -11.73
CA VAL A 33 6.04 2.59 -11.93
C VAL A 33 6.82 1.84 -12.99
N HIS A 34 7.18 0.60 -12.67
CA HIS A 34 7.90 -0.34 -13.50
C HIS A 34 6.98 -1.53 -13.82
N PRO A 35 6.35 -1.56 -15.00
CA PRO A 35 5.71 -2.78 -15.49
C PRO A 35 6.72 -3.92 -15.65
N LEU A 36 6.29 -5.12 -15.28
CA LEU A 36 7.13 -6.31 -15.31
C LEU A 36 6.64 -7.32 -16.33
N ALA A 37 7.59 -7.98 -17.01
CA ALA A 37 7.31 -9.06 -17.94
C ALA A 37 6.80 -10.29 -17.20
N HIS A 38 5.53 -10.65 -17.43
CA HIS A 38 4.83 -11.73 -16.74
C HIS A 38 5.56 -13.08 -16.76
N ASP A 39 6.24 -13.40 -17.86
CA ASP A 39 7.00 -14.63 -18.05
C ASP A 39 8.33 -14.68 -17.26
N LEU A 40 8.76 -13.55 -16.70
CA LEU A 40 10.03 -13.39 -15.99
C LEU A 40 9.87 -13.12 -14.48
N LEU A 41 8.63 -13.07 -13.97
CA LEU A 41 8.29 -12.75 -12.58
C LEU A 41 8.66 -13.85 -11.58
N ALA A 42 8.83 -15.09 -12.04
CA ALA A 42 9.08 -16.22 -11.16
C ALA A 42 10.53 -16.24 -10.64
N PHE A 43 10.68 -16.44 -9.33
CA PHE A 43 11.96 -16.58 -8.63
C PHE A 43 11.87 -17.63 -7.51
N ARG A 44 12.99 -17.90 -6.83
CA ARG A 44 13.04 -18.86 -5.72
C ARG A 44 13.71 -18.26 -4.50
N VAL A 45 13.17 -18.56 -3.33
CA VAL A 45 13.76 -18.28 -2.01
C VAL A 45 13.72 -19.58 -1.21
N ARG A 46 14.87 -20.05 -0.72
CA ARG A 46 15.02 -21.31 0.02
C ARG A 46 14.37 -22.51 -0.67
N GLY A 47 14.53 -22.59 -2.00
CA GLY A 47 13.96 -23.65 -2.84
C GLY A 47 12.46 -23.54 -3.14
N THR A 48 11.74 -22.65 -2.44
CA THR A 48 10.30 -22.37 -2.66
C THR A 48 10.15 -21.36 -3.79
N GLY A 49 9.18 -21.59 -4.69
CA GLY A 49 8.90 -20.69 -5.81
C GLY A 49 8.02 -19.51 -5.38
N TYR A 50 8.36 -18.32 -5.87
CA TYR A 50 7.62 -17.08 -5.67
C TYR A 50 7.44 -16.39 -7.02
N THR A 51 6.44 -15.51 -7.09
CA THR A 51 6.16 -14.69 -8.27
C THR A 51 6.06 -13.24 -7.81
N LEU A 52 6.76 -12.35 -8.49
CA LEU A 52 6.59 -10.91 -8.28
C LEU A 52 5.19 -10.45 -8.71
N PRO A 53 4.68 -9.32 -8.19
CA PRO A 53 3.56 -8.63 -8.81
C PRO A 53 3.83 -8.26 -10.28
N THR A 54 2.80 -7.90 -11.04
CA THR A 54 2.92 -7.53 -12.46
C THR A 54 3.58 -6.16 -12.69
N PHE A 55 3.75 -5.36 -11.64
CA PHE A 55 4.48 -4.09 -11.64
C PHE A 55 5.12 -3.87 -10.27
N TRP A 56 6.15 -3.02 -10.21
CA TRP A 56 6.65 -2.44 -8.96
C TRP A 56 6.62 -0.91 -9.03
N ALA A 57 6.35 -0.26 -7.89
CA ALA A 57 6.44 1.19 -7.77
C ALA A 57 7.67 1.58 -6.93
N LEU A 58 8.32 2.69 -7.27
CA LEU A 58 9.48 3.23 -6.55
C LEU A 58 9.28 4.72 -6.24
N CYS A 59 9.82 5.17 -5.10
CA CYS A 59 10.01 6.60 -4.84
C CYS A 59 11.26 7.12 -5.55
N ASP A 60 11.39 8.44 -5.70
CA ASP A 60 12.52 9.06 -6.41
C ASP A 60 13.90 8.58 -5.90
N ARG A 61 14.07 8.48 -4.58
CA ARG A 61 15.33 8.00 -3.98
C ARG A 61 15.65 6.55 -4.37
N CYS A 62 14.66 5.67 -4.38
CA CYS A 62 14.88 4.26 -4.69
C CYS A 62 15.06 4.05 -6.19
N GLU A 63 14.37 4.84 -7.02
CA GLU A 63 14.59 4.84 -8.47
C GLU A 63 16.00 5.31 -8.83
N ASP A 64 16.53 6.36 -8.21
CA ASP A 64 17.91 6.81 -8.46
C ASP A 64 18.94 5.71 -8.18
N VAL A 65 18.76 4.97 -7.07
CA VAL A 65 19.63 3.85 -6.71
C VAL A 65 19.44 2.68 -7.67
N TYR A 66 18.20 2.33 -8.01
CA TYR A 66 17.93 1.29 -8.99
C TYR A 66 18.53 1.63 -10.37
N ALA A 67 18.31 2.83 -10.88
CA ALA A 67 18.83 3.29 -12.17
C ALA A 67 20.36 3.35 -12.22
N SER A 68 21.04 3.52 -11.07
CA SER A 68 22.51 3.54 -10.99
C SER A 68 23.17 2.19 -11.31
N GLY A 69 22.44 1.08 -11.18
CA GLY A 69 23.01 -0.27 -11.29
C GLY A 69 23.69 -0.79 -10.02
N ASP A 70 23.70 -0.01 -8.93
CA ASP A 70 24.29 -0.41 -7.65
C ASP A 70 23.32 -1.31 -6.86
N ASP A 71 23.40 -2.61 -7.16
CA ASP A 71 22.54 -3.62 -6.53
C ASP A 71 22.88 -3.82 -5.04
N ASP A 72 24.09 -3.48 -4.58
CA ASP A 72 24.44 -3.52 -3.15
C ASP A 72 23.73 -2.39 -2.40
N ALA A 73 23.73 -1.17 -2.95
CA ALA A 73 22.99 -0.04 -2.40
C ALA A 73 21.47 -0.27 -2.43
N ALA A 74 20.95 -0.87 -3.51
CA ALA A 74 19.54 -1.23 -3.61
C ALA A 74 19.15 -2.27 -2.55
N ALA A 75 19.97 -3.32 -2.36
CA ALA A 75 19.74 -4.35 -1.36
C ALA A 75 19.76 -3.77 0.07
N GLU A 76 20.64 -2.81 0.35
CA GLU A 76 20.69 -2.15 1.66
C GLU A 76 19.45 -1.27 1.92
N LEU A 77 18.93 -0.59 0.90
CA LEU A 77 17.65 0.13 1.00
C LEU A 77 16.50 -0.82 1.30
N MET A 78 16.41 -1.93 0.55
CA MET A 78 15.39 -2.96 0.79
C MET A 78 15.48 -3.50 2.22
N ARG A 79 16.70 -3.78 2.68
CA ARG A 79 16.95 -4.31 4.02
C ARG A 79 16.55 -3.37 5.14
N SER A 80 16.88 -2.08 5.01
CA SER A 80 16.65 -1.08 6.06
C SER A 80 15.20 -0.65 6.22
N SER A 81 14.32 -1.01 5.27
CA SER A 81 12.90 -0.63 5.27
C SER A 81 12.06 -1.28 6.37
N GLY A 82 12.47 -2.45 6.88
CA GLY A 82 11.67 -3.26 7.80
C GLY A 82 10.41 -3.92 7.18
N PHE A 83 10.07 -3.59 5.94
CA PHE A 83 9.00 -4.23 5.16
C PHE A 83 9.42 -5.60 4.65
N TRP A 84 10.65 -5.71 4.18
CA TRP A 84 11.24 -7.00 3.84
C TRP A 84 11.44 -7.78 5.14
N PRO A 85 11.04 -9.08 5.20
CA PRO A 85 11.19 -9.90 6.39
C PRO A 85 12.60 -9.76 6.93
N THR A 86 12.77 -9.63 8.25
CA THR A 86 14.09 -9.47 8.88
C THR A 86 14.99 -10.61 8.43
N VAL A 87 15.77 -10.36 7.38
CA VAL A 87 16.65 -11.35 6.80
C VAL A 87 17.93 -11.30 7.62
N ALA A 88 18.28 -12.46 8.19
CA ALA A 88 19.61 -12.65 8.71
C ALA A 88 20.63 -12.31 7.60
N ASP A 89 21.84 -11.90 7.96
CA ASP A 89 22.88 -11.58 6.97
C ASP A 89 23.07 -12.70 5.94
N GLU A 90 22.94 -13.95 6.39
CA GLU A 90 23.03 -15.15 5.56
C GLU A 90 21.89 -15.30 4.53
N ASP A 91 20.75 -14.64 4.75
CA ASP A 91 19.56 -14.73 3.90
C ASP A 91 19.39 -13.54 2.93
N VAL A 92 20.24 -12.51 3.01
CA VAL A 92 20.16 -11.33 2.11
C VAL A 92 20.23 -11.73 0.64
N THR A 93 21.03 -12.74 0.32
CA THR A 93 21.15 -13.24 -1.06
C THR A 93 19.82 -13.79 -1.59
N GLU A 94 19.09 -14.56 -0.79
CA GLU A 94 17.84 -15.19 -1.24
C GLU A 94 16.62 -14.29 -1.01
N GLY A 95 16.54 -13.60 0.11
CA GLY A 95 15.37 -12.79 0.49
C GLY A 95 15.34 -11.39 -0.13
N ILE A 96 16.48 -10.85 -0.57
CA ILE A 96 16.58 -9.50 -1.15
C ILE A 96 17.19 -9.54 -2.55
N ARG A 97 18.37 -10.16 -2.73
CA ARG A 97 19.05 -10.13 -4.03
C ARG A 97 18.31 -10.95 -5.10
N ALA A 98 17.71 -12.08 -4.74
CA ALA A 98 16.93 -12.87 -5.70
C ALA A 98 15.69 -12.12 -6.24
N PRO A 99 14.82 -11.49 -5.42
CA PRO A 99 13.72 -10.67 -5.95
C PRO A 99 14.23 -9.44 -6.71
N LEU A 100 15.31 -8.77 -6.26
CA LEU A 100 15.92 -7.66 -7.02
C LEU A 100 16.42 -8.09 -8.41
N ALA A 101 17.07 -9.26 -8.50
CA ALA A 101 17.53 -9.81 -9.78
C ALA A 101 16.35 -10.22 -10.68
N ALA A 102 15.27 -10.76 -10.11
CA ALA A 102 14.04 -11.04 -10.84
C ALA A 102 13.38 -9.76 -11.35
N PHE A 103 13.34 -8.71 -10.54
CA PHE A 103 12.86 -7.39 -10.93
C PHE A 103 13.66 -6.82 -12.11
N ARG A 104 14.99 -6.74 -12.00
CA ARG A 104 15.90 -6.33 -13.08
C ARG A 104 15.65 -7.06 -14.40
N ARG A 105 15.45 -8.38 -14.31
CA ARG A 105 15.23 -9.24 -15.48
C ARG A 105 13.86 -9.01 -16.11
N ALA A 106 12.84 -8.75 -15.30
CA ALA A 106 11.46 -8.58 -15.74
C ALA A 106 11.12 -7.12 -16.12
N ASP A 107 11.91 -6.14 -15.67
CA ASP A 107 11.65 -4.71 -15.88
C ASP A 107 11.55 -4.33 -17.36
N ARG A 108 10.40 -3.73 -17.74
CA ARG A 108 10.14 -3.22 -19.09
C ARG A 108 10.43 -1.71 -19.22
N GLY A 109 11.12 -1.14 -18.22
CA GLY A 109 11.41 0.27 -18.08
C GLY A 109 10.45 0.97 -17.14
N SER A 110 10.70 2.24 -16.87
CA SER A 110 9.92 3.02 -15.91
C SER A 110 9.14 4.14 -16.58
N ARG A 111 8.04 4.54 -15.94
CA ARG A 111 7.38 5.83 -16.17
C ARG A 111 7.21 6.57 -14.86
N ARG A 112 7.21 7.90 -14.90
CA ARG A 112 6.70 8.67 -13.77
C ARG A 112 5.20 8.44 -13.63
N SER A 113 4.76 8.32 -12.38
CA SER A 113 3.36 8.34 -12.03
C SER A 113 2.73 9.68 -12.39
N ASP A 114 1.46 9.64 -12.78
CA ASP A 114 0.64 10.82 -12.94
C ASP A 114 0.58 11.60 -11.61
N PRO A 115 0.56 12.94 -11.66
CA PRO A 115 0.48 13.75 -10.46
C PRO A 115 -0.78 13.42 -9.66
N GLU A 116 -0.70 13.60 -8.34
CA GLU A 116 -1.84 13.40 -7.45
C GLU A 116 -3.01 14.30 -7.89
N PRO A 117 -4.26 13.77 -7.92
CA PRO A 117 -5.41 14.58 -8.28
C PRO A 117 -5.60 15.77 -7.35
N PRO A 118 -5.96 16.97 -7.85
CA PRO A 118 -6.11 18.16 -7.03
C PRO A 118 -7.05 17.98 -5.84
N GLY A 119 -8.14 17.22 -6.01
CA GLY A 119 -9.10 16.95 -4.95
C GLY A 119 -8.51 16.14 -3.79
N LEU A 120 -7.56 15.24 -4.08
CA LEU A 120 -6.85 14.48 -3.06
C LEU A 120 -5.84 15.37 -2.33
N THR A 121 -5.09 16.19 -3.07
CA THR A 121 -4.14 17.14 -2.48
C THR A 121 -4.83 18.16 -1.55
N GLU A 122 -6.04 18.60 -1.89
CA GLU A 122 -6.86 19.42 -0.99
C GLU A 122 -7.34 18.64 0.24
N ALA A 123 -7.86 17.43 0.05
CA ALA A 123 -8.34 16.61 1.16
C ALA A 123 -7.23 16.27 2.18
N ARG A 124 -5.99 16.03 1.72
CA ARG A 124 -4.84 15.81 2.62
C ARG A 124 -4.55 17.00 3.53
N LYS A 125 -4.79 18.24 3.08
CA LYS A 125 -4.64 19.44 3.93
C LYS A 125 -5.61 19.43 5.12
N ASP A 126 -6.76 18.78 4.96
CA ASP A 126 -7.79 18.61 6.00
C ASP A 126 -7.58 17.32 6.83
N GLY A 127 -6.45 16.64 6.64
CA GLY A 127 -6.06 15.42 7.35
C GLY A 127 -6.68 14.13 6.82
N PHE A 128 -7.30 14.16 5.65
CA PHE A 128 -7.84 12.97 4.98
C PHE A 128 -6.74 12.22 4.23
N VAL A 129 -6.80 10.89 4.29
CA VAL A 129 -5.88 9.97 3.60
C VAL A 129 -6.72 8.89 2.92
N PRO A 130 -6.38 8.46 1.68
CA PRO A 130 -7.02 7.31 1.04
C PRO A 130 -6.95 6.09 1.97
N LEU A 131 -8.08 5.41 2.17
CA LEU A 131 -8.17 4.33 3.13
C LEU A 131 -7.32 3.12 2.71
N ARG A 132 -7.23 2.84 1.40
CA ARG A 132 -6.29 1.87 0.82
C ARG A 132 -4.83 2.10 1.20
N GLU A 133 -4.36 3.35 1.34
CA GLU A 133 -2.98 3.64 1.82
C GLU A 133 -2.77 3.21 3.29
N LEU A 134 -3.85 3.04 4.05
CA LEU A 134 -3.79 2.65 5.46
C LEU A 134 -4.02 1.15 5.66
N THR A 135 -4.78 0.50 4.77
CA THR A 135 -5.23 -0.89 4.92
C THR A 135 -4.61 -1.85 3.90
N GLY A 136 -4.12 -1.35 2.77
CA GLY A 136 -3.61 -2.16 1.66
C GLY A 136 -4.68 -2.98 0.90
N VAL A 137 -5.97 -2.84 1.24
CA VAL A 137 -7.08 -3.64 0.68
C VAL A 137 -8.30 -2.78 0.34
N ALA A 138 -9.17 -3.27 -0.55
CA ALA A 138 -10.38 -2.60 -1.03
C ALA A 138 -11.32 -2.11 0.11
N ASP A 139 -11.78 -0.86 0.00
CA ASP A 139 -12.40 0.01 1.03
C ASP A 139 -13.81 -0.37 1.52
N TRP A 140 -14.04 -1.61 1.96
CA TRP A 140 -15.31 -1.94 2.65
C TRP A 140 -15.46 -1.22 4.00
N LEU A 141 -14.37 -0.72 4.59
CA LEU A 141 -14.35 0.01 5.85
C LEU A 141 -14.83 1.47 5.70
N GLY A 142 -14.71 2.06 4.51
CA GLY A 142 -15.10 3.45 4.26
C GLY A 142 -16.55 3.78 4.64
N PRO A 143 -17.55 2.97 4.22
CA PRO A 143 -18.95 3.15 4.60
C PRO A 143 -19.25 2.95 6.10
N LEU A 144 -18.33 2.38 6.88
CA LEU A 144 -18.49 2.24 8.34
C LEU A 144 -17.91 3.44 9.09
N TRP A 145 -16.95 4.15 8.50
CA TRP A 145 -16.28 5.29 9.11
C TRP A 145 -17.26 6.46 9.39
N PRO A 146 -17.14 7.22 10.48
CA PRO A 146 -18.10 8.30 10.78
C PRO A 146 -18.21 9.31 9.62
N SER A 147 -19.44 9.72 9.27
CA SER A 147 -19.71 10.55 8.08
C SER A 147 -18.95 11.88 8.06
N GLN A 148 -18.67 12.47 9.22
CA GLN A 148 -17.90 13.72 9.36
C GLN A 148 -16.38 13.53 9.17
N HIS A 149 -15.93 12.27 9.12
CA HIS A 149 -14.53 11.87 9.06
C HIS A 149 -14.22 10.98 7.86
N ARG A 150 -15.18 10.85 6.92
CA ARG A 150 -14.96 10.19 5.62
C ARG A 150 -15.36 11.11 4.47
N ARG A 151 -14.74 10.91 3.32
CA ARG A 151 -15.05 11.60 2.07
C ARG A 151 -14.94 10.61 0.92
N TRP A 152 -15.83 10.75 -0.04
CA TRP A 152 -15.73 10.04 -1.32
C TRP A 152 -15.08 10.96 -2.35
N LEU A 153 -14.11 10.46 -3.12
CA LEU A 153 -13.44 11.21 -4.16
C LEU A 153 -13.42 10.44 -5.49
N ASP A 154 -14.25 10.89 -6.44
CA ASP A 154 -14.38 10.25 -7.75
C ASP A 154 -13.10 10.29 -8.60
N GLU A 155 -12.23 11.27 -8.34
CA GLU A 155 -10.96 11.45 -9.07
C GLU A 155 -9.97 10.29 -8.90
N LEU A 156 -10.12 9.47 -7.86
CA LEU A 156 -9.25 8.31 -7.63
C LEU A 156 -9.53 7.14 -8.59
N GLY A 157 -10.61 7.23 -9.39
CA GLY A 157 -10.95 6.24 -10.41
C GLY A 157 -11.30 4.87 -9.80
N PRO A 158 -11.51 3.84 -10.64
CA PRO A 158 -11.48 2.44 -10.23
C PRO A 158 -10.02 1.95 -10.13
N SER A 159 -9.76 0.98 -9.26
CA SER A 159 -8.48 0.28 -9.23
C SER A 159 -8.30 -0.58 -10.49
N PRO A 160 -7.09 -0.71 -11.05
CA PRO A 160 -6.85 -1.64 -12.14
C PRO A 160 -6.82 -3.11 -11.63
N GLY A 161 -7.91 -3.86 -11.87
CA GLY A 161 -8.06 -5.33 -11.68
C GLY A 161 -8.32 -5.79 -10.23
N GLU A 162 -9.06 -6.86 -9.93
CA GLU A 162 -9.57 -8.01 -10.69
C GLU A 162 -11.05 -8.24 -10.29
N ASP A 163 -11.92 -8.56 -11.25
CA ASP A 163 -13.40 -8.69 -11.17
C ASP A 163 -14.22 -7.38 -11.17
N GLU A 164 -15.19 -7.30 -12.10
CA GLU A 164 -16.16 -6.20 -12.27
C GLU A 164 -16.99 -5.93 -10.99
N ASP A 165 -16.99 -6.86 -10.03
CA ASP A 165 -17.66 -6.73 -8.73
C ASP A 165 -16.80 -6.03 -7.65
N ASP A 166 -15.47 -5.92 -7.84
CA ASP A 166 -14.53 -5.27 -6.91
C ASP A 166 -14.09 -3.84 -7.37
N GLU A 167 -14.60 -3.36 -8.51
CA GLU A 167 -14.24 -2.07 -9.14
C GLU A 167 -14.58 -0.79 -8.32
N LEU A 168 -15.18 -0.94 -7.13
CA LEU A 168 -15.93 0.16 -6.48
C LEU A 168 -15.31 0.78 -5.23
N LEU A 169 -14.16 0.33 -4.73
CA LEU A 169 -13.80 0.62 -3.34
C LEU A 169 -12.41 1.24 -3.13
N ASP A 170 -11.94 2.15 -3.97
CA ASP A 170 -10.67 2.88 -3.73
C ASP A 170 -10.85 4.38 -3.53
N ARG A 171 -12.09 4.82 -3.35
CA ARG A 171 -12.47 6.24 -3.36
C ARG A 171 -12.73 6.80 -1.98
N TRP A 172 -12.64 5.98 -0.93
CA TRP A 172 -12.84 6.46 0.43
C TRP A 172 -11.57 7.07 0.97
N LEU A 173 -11.67 8.34 1.33
CA LEU A 173 -10.68 9.01 2.16
C LEU A 173 -11.21 9.06 3.58
N VAL A 174 -10.35 8.81 4.56
CA VAL A 174 -10.66 8.88 5.97
C VAL A 174 -9.71 9.80 6.69
N ARG A 175 -10.21 10.43 7.74
CA ARG A 175 -9.38 11.06 8.78
C ARG A 175 -9.75 10.49 10.14
N SER A 176 -8.88 10.65 11.12
CA SER A 176 -9.20 10.20 12.48
C SER A 176 -10.45 10.90 13.03
N PRO A 177 -11.38 10.16 13.68
CA PRO A 177 -12.43 10.73 14.52
C PRO A 177 -11.89 11.43 15.78
N TRP A 178 -10.67 11.07 16.19
CA TRP A 178 -10.05 11.53 17.44
C TRP A 178 -8.88 12.49 17.13
N PRO A 179 -8.93 13.75 17.58
CA PRO A 179 -7.94 14.78 17.24
C PRO A 179 -6.48 14.42 17.61
N GLY A 180 -6.28 13.66 18.68
CA GLY A 180 -4.96 13.22 19.15
C GLY A 180 -4.35 12.05 18.39
N LEU A 181 -5.09 11.45 17.43
CA LEU A 181 -4.61 10.33 16.62
C LEU A 181 -4.57 10.71 15.14
N SER A 182 -3.53 10.25 14.43
CA SER A 182 -3.54 10.19 12.98
C SER A 182 -4.51 9.12 12.48
N ALA A 183 -4.90 9.18 11.20
CA ALA A 183 -5.74 8.14 10.61
C ALA A 183 -5.07 6.75 10.70
N ALA A 184 -3.75 6.67 10.47
CA ALA A 184 -2.98 5.44 10.62
C ALA A 184 -3.00 4.89 12.06
N GLN A 185 -2.85 5.75 13.07
CA GLN A 185 -2.94 5.34 14.47
C GLN A 185 -4.34 4.84 14.83
N ALA A 186 -5.39 5.51 14.34
CA ALA A 186 -6.78 5.09 14.53
C ALA A 186 -7.06 3.72 13.90
N ILE A 187 -6.56 3.47 12.68
CA ILE A 187 -6.67 2.17 12.00
C ILE A 187 -5.88 1.09 12.75
N GLY A 188 -4.65 1.38 13.19
CA GLY A 188 -3.85 0.43 13.96
C GLY A 188 -4.46 0.09 15.33
N ALA A 189 -5.11 1.05 15.98
CA ALA A 189 -5.88 0.80 17.21
C ALA A 189 -7.14 -0.04 16.92
N LEU A 190 -7.87 0.25 15.83
CA LEU A 190 -9.02 -0.53 15.40
C LEU A 190 -8.65 -2.01 15.18
N TRP A 191 -7.58 -2.28 14.44
CA TRP A 191 -7.17 -3.66 14.16
C TRP A 191 -6.74 -4.40 15.42
N ARG A 192 -5.97 -3.76 16.31
CA ARG A 192 -5.66 -4.33 17.63
C ARG A 192 -6.90 -4.65 18.45
N TRP A 193 -7.95 -3.83 18.37
CA TRP A 193 -9.22 -4.10 19.05
C TRP A 193 -9.96 -5.30 18.46
N VAL A 194 -9.96 -5.41 17.13
CA VAL A 194 -10.59 -6.52 16.42
C VAL A 194 -9.85 -7.83 16.70
N GLU A 195 -8.51 -7.82 16.67
CA GLU A 195 -7.65 -9.00 16.86
C GLU A 195 -7.60 -9.51 18.31
N ARG A 196 -7.87 -8.66 19.31
CA ARG A 196 -7.88 -9.05 20.73
C ARG A 196 -8.90 -10.15 21.07
N ASP A 197 -9.87 -10.40 20.20
CA ASP A 197 -10.86 -11.45 20.38
C ASP A 197 -10.62 -12.55 19.33
N GLN A 198 -9.83 -13.57 19.70
CA GLN A 198 -9.37 -14.66 18.81
C GLN A 198 -10.48 -15.64 18.38
N GLY A 199 -11.76 -15.32 18.60
CA GLY A 199 -12.87 -16.10 18.06
C GLY A 199 -12.99 -15.84 16.56
N HIS A 200 -13.24 -16.87 15.74
CA HIS A 200 -13.63 -16.68 14.35
C HIS A 200 -14.92 -15.85 14.28
N LEU A 201 -14.77 -14.54 14.17
CA LEU A 201 -15.90 -13.63 13.99
C LEU A 201 -16.41 -13.81 12.57
N GLU A 202 -17.68 -14.18 12.44
CA GLU A 202 -18.39 -14.07 11.17
C GLU A 202 -18.37 -12.60 10.69
N PRO A 203 -18.49 -12.34 9.37
CA PRO A 203 -18.39 -10.99 8.80
C PRO A 203 -19.26 -9.92 9.49
N ASP A 204 -20.48 -10.28 9.91
CA ASP A 204 -21.39 -9.39 10.63
C ASP A 204 -20.89 -9.02 12.04
N GLY A 205 -20.18 -9.95 12.70
CA GLY A 205 -19.54 -9.72 14.00
C GLY A 205 -18.40 -8.72 13.91
N THR A 206 -17.56 -8.83 12.87
CA THR A 206 -16.48 -7.87 12.59
C THR A 206 -17.03 -6.46 12.36
N ARG A 207 -18.10 -6.33 11.57
CA ARG A 207 -18.76 -5.04 11.32
C ARG A 207 -19.27 -4.38 12.61
N ALA A 208 -19.94 -5.14 13.47
CA ALA A 208 -20.48 -4.63 14.74
C ALA A 208 -19.37 -4.11 15.67
N ARG A 209 -18.23 -4.80 15.73
CA ARG A 209 -17.07 -4.37 16.53
C ARG A 209 -16.43 -3.09 16.01
N ILE A 210 -16.32 -2.95 14.69
CA ILE A 210 -15.81 -1.72 14.08
C ILE A 210 -16.70 -0.54 14.45
N LEU A 211 -18.02 -0.69 14.32
CA LEU A 211 -18.96 0.36 14.72
C LEU A 211 -18.90 0.67 16.21
N GLN A 212 -18.71 -0.34 17.06
CA GLN A 212 -18.50 -0.15 18.49
C GLN A 212 -17.23 0.67 18.77
N PHE A 213 -16.11 0.33 18.14
CA PHE A 213 -14.84 1.04 18.29
C PHE A 213 -14.92 2.49 17.82
N LEU A 214 -15.55 2.74 16.67
CA LEU A 214 -15.74 4.08 16.13
C LEU A 214 -16.69 4.94 16.98
N GLY A 215 -17.44 4.32 17.90
CA GLY A 215 -18.24 5.01 18.92
C GLY A 215 -17.48 5.36 20.20
N TRP A 216 -16.19 5.04 20.31
CA TRP A 216 -15.39 5.32 21.50
C TRP A 216 -15.06 6.80 21.67
N THR A 217 -14.82 7.19 22.92
CA THR A 217 -14.21 8.48 23.25
C THR A 217 -12.72 8.47 22.91
N GLU A 218 -12.15 9.67 22.71
CA GLU A 218 -10.72 9.82 22.43
C GLU A 218 -9.81 9.15 23.48
N PRO A 219 -10.02 9.32 24.80
CA PRO A 219 -9.19 8.62 25.79
C PRO A 219 -9.19 7.09 25.65
N GLN A 220 -10.33 6.49 25.27
CA GLN A 220 -10.42 5.05 25.06
C GLN A 220 -9.64 4.61 23.82
N ALA A 221 -9.72 5.38 22.73
CA ALA A 221 -8.99 5.09 21.49
C ALA A 221 -7.48 5.27 21.68
N VAL A 222 -7.06 6.34 22.36
CA VAL A 222 -5.64 6.64 22.65
C VAL A 222 -5.01 5.54 23.52
N ALA A 223 -5.71 5.08 24.56
CA ALA A 223 -5.21 4.01 25.43
C ALA A 223 -4.92 2.69 24.68
N LEU A 224 -5.57 2.49 23.53
CA LEU A 224 -5.31 1.35 22.66
C LEU A 224 -4.26 1.64 21.58
N SER A 225 -4.01 2.91 21.25
CA SER A 225 -3.04 3.31 20.24
C SER A 225 -1.59 3.21 20.74
N ASP A 226 -1.37 3.31 22.04
CA ASP A 226 -0.04 3.14 22.62
C ASP A 226 0.38 1.66 22.52
N PRO A 227 1.61 1.34 22.09
CA PRO A 227 2.13 -0.01 22.25
C PRO A 227 2.19 -0.31 23.76
N GLU A 228 1.68 -1.48 24.18
CA GLU A 228 1.93 -1.93 25.55
C GLU A 228 3.45 -1.97 25.79
N PRO A 229 3.93 -1.51 26.97
CA PRO A 229 5.36 -1.44 27.28
C PRO A 229 6.04 -2.81 27.33
#